data_AF-A0A958RUQ0-F1
#
_entry.id   AF-A0A958RUQ0-F1
#
_cell.length_a   1.000
_cell.length_b   1.000
_cell.length_c   1.000
_cell.angle_alpha   90.00
_cell.angle_beta   90.00
_cell.angle_gamma   90.00
#
_symmetry.space_group_name_H-M   'P 1'
#
loop_
_entity.id
_entity.type
_entity.pdbx_description
1 polymer ?
#
loop_
_entity_poly.entity_id
_entity_poly.type
_entity_poly.pdbx_seq_one_letter_code
_entity_poly.pdbx_strand_id
1 'polypeptide(L)'
;MRVRASLSIVLLAVLAGTSAVRAQEQPESSRYEYAHHESELPLEAFWNGNPPQSFEHALVLNGIGLDFGIHMGMIDALEDLGQKPDVLIGTCGGSVSAGIHQAFPDRNERLQFIASPEMHNFVTAPYEVSEDNPKMGKLKYLKLAFKSFLRQWKLSNRVLNYFPYKMANLPQEAIPERVGGPIQGANGIKYITLAARTDLTPENIKGAKIKGQKYYDEVLFTDPETAPVLENYLSPIGLYFPESLVRTETIVKSDQPFSVAIRMGVSDPYVFEPGILDDGRYLTGSINLNPVELVKNKEKKVTFGLRD
;
A
#
# COMPACT_ATOMS: atom_id res chain seq x y z
N MET A 1 -17.14 18.34 -27.63
CA MET A 1 -15.69 18.48 -27.87
C MET A 1 -15.10 19.47 -26.87
N ARG A 2 -14.45 18.97 -25.80
CA ARG A 2 -13.40 19.62 -24.99
C ARG A 2 -13.07 18.69 -23.83
N VAL A 3 -12.24 17.70 -24.13
CA VAL A 3 -11.46 16.94 -23.16
C VAL A 3 -10.12 17.67 -23.02
N ARG A 4 -9.54 17.60 -21.81
CA ARG A 4 -8.11 17.66 -21.44
C ARG A 4 -7.68 18.83 -20.55
N ALA A 5 -6.72 18.46 -19.71
CA ALA A 5 -5.90 19.25 -18.78
C ALA A 5 -6.53 19.57 -17.42
N SER A 6 -6.42 18.66 -16.44
CA SER A 6 -6.31 19.10 -15.02
C SER A 6 -5.80 18.08 -13.99
N LEU A 7 -5.56 16.81 -14.33
CA LEU A 7 -4.96 15.86 -13.36
C LEU A 7 -3.46 16.10 -13.11
N SER A 8 -2.75 16.70 -14.07
CA SER A 8 -1.29 16.86 -14.02
C SER A 8 -0.81 17.82 -12.93
N ILE A 9 -1.61 18.79 -12.48
CA ILE A 9 -1.18 19.80 -11.49
C ILE A 9 -1.26 19.27 -10.04
N VAL A 10 -2.16 18.32 -9.78
CA VAL A 10 -2.36 17.75 -8.42
C VAL A 10 -1.27 16.73 -8.11
N LEU A 11 -0.89 15.89 -9.09
CA LEU A 11 0.24 14.97 -8.96
C LEU A 11 1.57 15.73 -8.85
N LEU A 12 1.71 16.86 -9.57
CA LEU A 12 2.88 17.74 -9.45
C LEU A 12 3.01 18.38 -8.07
N ALA A 13 1.94 18.62 -7.31
CA ALA A 13 2.06 19.19 -5.96
C ALA A 13 2.52 18.14 -4.92
N VAL A 14 2.13 16.87 -5.11
CA VAL A 14 2.59 15.74 -4.29
C VAL A 14 4.04 15.36 -4.64
N LEU A 15 4.41 15.40 -5.92
CA LEU A 15 5.78 15.19 -6.41
C LEU A 15 6.71 16.41 -6.23
N ALA A 16 6.17 17.63 -6.18
CA ALA A 16 6.95 18.82 -5.84
C ALA A 16 7.19 18.92 -4.34
N GLY A 17 6.33 18.32 -3.50
CA GLY A 17 6.60 18.18 -2.06
C GLY A 17 7.81 17.30 -1.76
N THR A 18 8.11 16.33 -2.63
CA THR A 18 9.33 15.50 -2.55
C THR A 18 10.52 16.15 -3.26
N SER A 19 10.30 17.03 -4.25
CA SER A 19 11.38 17.67 -5.01
C SER A 19 11.83 19.05 -4.47
N ALA A 20 10.99 19.77 -3.71
CA ALA A 20 11.28 21.13 -3.22
C ALA A 20 12.05 21.17 -1.88
N VAL A 21 12.51 20.04 -1.37
CA VAL A 21 13.42 19.98 -0.20
C VAL A 21 14.87 20.33 -0.60
N ARG A 22 15.15 20.60 -1.89
CA ARG A 22 16.49 20.93 -2.38
C ARG A 22 16.56 22.34 -2.94
N ALA A 23 16.77 23.33 -2.06
CA ALA A 23 17.57 24.53 -2.31
C ALA A 23 17.35 25.54 -1.17
N GLN A 24 18.08 25.40 -0.05
CA GLN A 24 18.56 26.55 0.71
C GLN A 24 19.71 26.12 1.63
N GLU A 25 20.79 26.89 1.55
CA GLU A 25 22.12 26.67 2.10
C GLU A 25 22.09 26.36 3.60
N GLN A 26 22.49 25.13 3.95
CA GLN A 26 22.84 24.77 5.32
C GLN A 26 24.32 25.09 5.58
N PRO A 27 24.69 25.48 6.81
CA PRO A 27 26.06 25.80 7.18
C PRO A 27 26.99 24.61 6.89
N GLU A 28 28.19 24.90 6.37
CA GLU A 28 29.14 23.96 5.76
C GLU A 28 29.58 22.74 6.61
N SER A 29 29.10 22.56 7.84
CA SER A 29 29.49 21.47 8.74
C SER A 29 28.45 20.37 8.96
N SER A 30 27.36 20.32 8.18
CA SER A 30 26.45 19.16 8.17
C SER A 30 26.00 18.81 6.75
N ARG A 31 26.97 18.51 5.87
CA ARG A 31 26.65 17.65 4.74
C ARG A 31 26.28 16.30 5.34
N TYR A 32 24.99 15.98 5.36
CA TYR A 32 24.57 14.59 5.32
C TYR A 32 25.19 14.05 4.04
N GLU A 33 26.37 13.45 4.18
CA GLU A 33 26.83 12.46 3.24
C GLU A 33 25.71 11.43 3.20
N TYR A 34 24.90 11.49 2.14
CA TYR A 34 24.34 10.27 1.58
C TYR A 34 25.56 9.45 1.19
N ALA A 35 26.14 8.77 2.18
CA ALA A 35 27.06 7.70 1.95
C ALA A 35 26.27 6.74 1.09
N HIS A 36 26.66 6.65 -0.18
CA HIS A 36 26.52 5.43 -0.95
C HIS A 36 27.29 4.33 -0.22
N HIS A 37 26.84 3.95 0.97
CA HIS A 37 27.18 2.67 1.53
C HIS A 37 26.29 1.68 0.79
N GLU A 38 26.88 1.10 -0.25
CA GLU A 38 26.57 -0.23 -0.77
C GLU A 38 26.70 -1.26 0.37
N SER A 39 25.84 -1.16 1.40
CA SER A 39 25.52 -2.28 2.26
C SER A 39 24.13 -2.73 1.84
N GLU A 40 24.03 -3.39 0.70
CA GLU A 40 22.91 -4.30 0.47
C GLU A 40 22.89 -5.23 1.69
N LEU A 41 21.89 -5.07 2.57
CA LEU A 41 21.73 -6.03 3.63
C LEU A 41 21.54 -7.39 2.95
N PRO A 42 22.25 -8.44 3.41
CA PRO A 42 22.05 -9.77 2.85
C PRO A 42 20.56 -10.12 3.00
N LEU A 43 19.97 -10.84 2.04
CA LEU A 43 18.54 -11.14 2.07
C LEU A 43 18.12 -11.77 3.39
N GLU A 44 18.98 -12.58 4.00
CA GLU A 44 18.80 -13.19 5.31
C GLU A 44 18.51 -12.17 6.42
N ALA A 45 18.92 -10.92 6.26
CA ALA A 45 18.67 -9.84 7.21
C ALA A 45 17.18 -9.46 7.33
N PHE A 46 16.35 -9.77 6.33
CA PHE A 46 14.89 -9.53 6.39
C PHE A 46 14.13 -10.65 7.09
N TRP A 47 14.83 -11.62 7.68
CA TRP A 47 14.23 -12.67 8.48
C TRP A 47 14.93 -12.76 9.83
N ASN A 48 14.14 -12.84 10.91
CA ASN A 48 14.68 -13.19 12.22
C ASN A 48 14.91 -14.71 12.28
N GLY A 49 15.98 -15.17 11.64
CA GLY A 49 16.32 -16.58 11.47
C GLY A 49 16.67 -16.93 10.03
N ASN A 50 16.58 -18.21 9.67
CA ASN A 50 16.78 -18.62 8.28
C ASN A 50 15.54 -18.26 7.45
N PRO A 51 15.70 -17.65 6.27
CA PRO A 51 14.57 -17.41 5.38
C PRO A 51 13.96 -18.76 4.96
N PRO A 52 12.63 -18.93 5.06
CA PRO A 52 11.95 -20.14 4.65
C PRO A 52 12.02 -20.35 3.13
N GLN A 53 11.41 -21.45 2.64
CA GLN A 53 11.32 -21.72 1.21
C GLN A 53 10.63 -20.54 0.51
N SER A 54 11.31 -19.96 -0.49
CA SER A 54 10.85 -18.74 -1.14
C SER A 54 10.01 -19.01 -2.38
N PHE A 55 9.25 -18.00 -2.77
CA PHE A 55 8.65 -17.88 -4.09
C PHE A 55 9.73 -17.83 -5.19
N GLU A 56 9.46 -18.43 -6.34
CA GLU A 56 10.31 -18.49 -7.55
C GLU A 56 10.04 -17.32 -8.51
N HIS A 57 8.78 -16.89 -8.61
CA HIS A 57 8.38 -15.78 -9.46
C HIS A 57 7.28 -14.96 -8.81
N ALA A 58 7.66 -13.83 -8.21
CA ALA A 58 6.69 -12.89 -7.67
C ALA A 58 6.29 -11.84 -8.70
N LEU A 59 5.00 -11.53 -8.74
CA LEU A 59 4.49 -10.31 -9.34
C LEU A 59 4.01 -9.37 -8.23
N VAL A 60 4.69 -8.23 -8.11
CA VAL A 60 4.32 -7.17 -7.17
C VAL A 60 3.39 -6.19 -7.88
N LEU A 61 2.18 -6.05 -7.36
CA LEU A 61 1.13 -5.17 -7.88
C LEU A 61 1.06 -3.90 -7.04
N ASN A 62 1.66 -2.84 -7.55
CA ASN A 62 1.71 -1.56 -6.85
C ASN A 62 0.49 -0.74 -7.19
N GLY A 63 -0.45 -0.68 -6.25
CA GLY A 63 -1.66 0.11 -6.45
C GLY A 63 -1.42 1.60 -6.27
N ILE A 64 -1.73 2.38 -7.30
CA ILE A 64 -2.14 3.77 -7.14
C ILE A 64 -3.58 3.88 -7.65
N GLY A 65 -4.53 4.03 -6.73
CA GLY A 65 -5.94 4.11 -7.08
C GLY A 65 -6.51 2.79 -7.63
N LEU A 66 -7.22 2.86 -8.76
CA LEU A 66 -8.05 1.77 -9.31
C LEU A 66 -7.43 1.17 -10.59
N ASP A 67 -6.12 0.93 -10.59
CA ASP A 67 -5.37 0.42 -11.75
C ASP A 67 -5.54 -1.11 -11.96
N PHE A 68 -6.61 -1.70 -11.45
CA PHE A 68 -6.87 -3.15 -11.52
C PHE A 68 -6.91 -3.67 -12.96
N GLY A 69 -7.39 -2.89 -13.93
CA GLY A 69 -7.41 -3.28 -15.34
C GLY A 69 -6.01 -3.50 -15.92
N ILE A 70 -5.04 -2.65 -15.55
CA ILE A 70 -3.64 -2.79 -15.95
C ILE A 70 -3.06 -4.05 -15.32
N HIS A 71 -3.25 -4.22 -14.01
CA HIS A 71 -2.75 -5.39 -13.29
C HIS A 71 -3.29 -6.71 -13.87
N MET A 72 -4.57 -6.76 -14.26
CA MET A 72 -5.13 -7.98 -14.87
C MET A 72 -4.45 -8.27 -16.21
N GLY A 73 -4.27 -7.25 -17.06
CA GLY A 73 -3.58 -7.41 -18.34
C GLY A 73 -2.13 -7.88 -18.16
N MET A 74 -1.45 -7.44 -17.10
CA MET A 74 -0.10 -7.92 -16.78
C MET A 74 -0.08 -9.38 -16.35
N ILE A 75 -1.00 -9.81 -15.50
CA ILE A 75 -1.12 -11.21 -15.07
C ILE A 75 -1.42 -12.08 -16.29
N ASP A 76 -2.41 -11.69 -17.11
CA ASP A 76 -2.79 -12.39 -18.32
C ASP A 76 -1.62 -12.52 -19.31
N ALA A 77 -0.84 -11.45 -19.52
CA ALA A 77 0.33 -11.48 -20.39
C ALA A 77 1.43 -12.41 -19.86
N LEU A 78 1.67 -12.44 -18.55
CA LEU A 78 2.64 -13.37 -17.95
C LEU A 78 2.18 -14.82 -18.11
N GLU A 79 0.90 -15.11 -17.96
CA GLU A 79 0.34 -16.44 -18.22
C GLU A 79 0.48 -16.84 -19.70
N ASP A 80 0.15 -15.94 -20.64
CA ASP A 80 0.29 -16.18 -22.09
C ASP A 80 1.74 -16.45 -22.52
N LEU A 81 2.71 -15.84 -21.83
CA LEU A 81 4.15 -16.04 -22.05
C LEU A 81 4.71 -17.30 -21.37
N GLY A 82 3.89 -18.08 -20.66
CA GLY A 82 4.36 -19.21 -19.86
C GLY A 82 5.24 -18.76 -18.67
N GLN A 83 5.16 -17.50 -18.28
CA GLN A 83 5.90 -16.87 -17.18
C GLN A 83 4.98 -16.61 -16.00
N LYS A 84 4.10 -17.56 -15.68
CA LYS A 84 3.15 -17.42 -14.59
C LYS A 84 3.88 -17.16 -13.24
N PRO A 85 3.42 -16.20 -12.42
CA PRO A 85 3.96 -16.03 -11.08
C PRO A 85 3.44 -17.11 -10.12
N ASP A 86 4.21 -17.47 -9.10
CA ASP A 86 3.79 -18.35 -8.02
C ASP A 86 3.27 -17.58 -6.79
N VAL A 87 3.48 -16.26 -6.75
CA VAL A 87 2.87 -15.35 -5.78
C VAL A 87 2.48 -14.00 -6.39
N LEU A 88 1.31 -13.48 -6.00
CA LEU A 88 0.92 -12.09 -6.21
C LEU A 88 0.97 -11.32 -4.90
N ILE A 89 1.71 -10.20 -4.92
CA ILE A 89 1.86 -9.33 -3.76
C ILE A 89 1.17 -8.00 -4.06
N GLY A 90 0.03 -7.75 -3.43
CA GLY A 90 -0.80 -6.58 -3.68
C GLY A 90 -0.66 -5.50 -2.60
N THR A 91 -0.33 -4.28 -3.01
CA THR A 91 -0.33 -3.10 -2.14
C THR A 91 -1.38 -2.10 -2.64
N CYS A 92 -2.13 -1.45 -1.74
CA CYS A 92 -3.15 -0.47 -2.13
C CYS A 92 -4.17 -1.04 -3.14
N GLY A 93 -4.41 -0.39 -4.28
CA GLY A 93 -5.24 -0.93 -5.38
C GLY A 93 -4.76 -2.27 -5.96
N GLY A 94 -3.49 -2.62 -5.78
CA GLY A 94 -2.96 -3.94 -6.08
C GLY A 94 -3.55 -5.04 -5.20
N SER A 95 -3.96 -4.74 -3.98
CA SER A 95 -4.67 -5.68 -3.10
C SER A 95 -6.04 -6.04 -3.68
N VAL A 96 -6.77 -5.07 -4.23
CA VAL A 96 -8.03 -5.32 -4.98
C VAL A 96 -7.76 -6.26 -6.15
N SER A 97 -6.67 -6.01 -6.87
CA SER A 97 -6.27 -6.80 -8.05
C SER A 97 -5.96 -8.24 -7.68
N ALA A 98 -5.21 -8.46 -6.59
CA ALA A 98 -4.94 -9.78 -6.04
C ALA A 98 -6.24 -10.50 -5.65
N GLY A 99 -7.17 -9.82 -4.98
CA GLY A 99 -8.48 -10.37 -4.61
C GLY A 99 -9.34 -10.76 -5.81
N ILE A 100 -9.41 -9.90 -6.85
CA ILE A 100 -10.12 -10.19 -8.10
C ILE A 100 -9.52 -11.43 -8.77
N HIS A 101 -8.19 -11.53 -8.86
CA HIS A 101 -7.53 -12.67 -9.48
C HIS A 101 -7.79 -13.96 -8.71
N GLN A 102 -7.76 -13.92 -7.38
CA GLN A 102 -8.10 -15.09 -6.55
C GLN A 102 -9.54 -15.54 -6.78
N ALA A 103 -10.48 -14.59 -6.78
CA ALA A 103 -11.91 -14.88 -6.92
C ALA A 103 -12.28 -15.37 -8.32
N PHE A 104 -11.62 -14.84 -9.36
CA PHE A 104 -11.85 -15.20 -10.76
C PHE A 104 -10.52 -15.53 -11.43
N PRO A 105 -10.03 -16.76 -11.24
CA PRO A 105 -8.78 -17.20 -11.85
C PRO A 105 -8.88 -17.33 -13.37
N ASP A 106 -10.08 -17.62 -13.90
CA ASP A 106 -10.35 -17.62 -15.34
C ASP A 106 -10.42 -16.20 -15.90
N ARG A 107 -9.70 -15.96 -17.01
CA ARG A 107 -9.62 -14.64 -17.67
C ARG A 107 -11.00 -14.09 -18.05
N ASN A 108 -11.88 -14.92 -18.60
CA ASN A 108 -13.18 -14.44 -19.08
C ASN A 108 -14.11 -14.10 -17.92
N GLU A 109 -14.14 -14.93 -16.88
CA GLU A 109 -14.89 -14.64 -15.66
C GLU A 109 -14.39 -13.36 -14.97
N ARG A 110 -13.08 -13.17 -14.95
CA ARG A 110 -12.43 -11.96 -14.40
C ARG A 110 -12.85 -10.70 -15.16
N LEU A 111 -12.82 -10.74 -16.50
CA LEU A 111 -13.27 -9.63 -17.35
C LEU A 111 -14.76 -9.34 -17.19
N GLN A 112 -15.59 -10.38 -17.09
CA GLN A 112 -17.02 -10.24 -16.82
C GLN A 112 -17.28 -9.58 -15.46
N PHE A 113 -16.53 -9.99 -14.43
CA PHE A 113 -16.63 -9.38 -13.11
C PHE A 113 -16.21 -7.90 -13.13
N ILE A 114 -15.12 -7.55 -13.80
CA ILE A 114 -14.67 -6.15 -13.89
C ILE A 114 -15.69 -5.26 -14.61
N ALA A 115 -16.41 -5.81 -15.60
CA ALA A 115 -17.49 -5.13 -16.29
C ALA A 115 -18.84 -5.17 -15.54
N SER A 116 -18.90 -5.78 -14.35
CA SER A 116 -20.14 -6.01 -13.62
C SER A 116 -20.65 -4.76 -12.88
N PRO A 117 -21.97 -4.67 -12.60
CA PRO A 117 -22.52 -3.64 -11.73
C PRO A 117 -21.92 -3.65 -10.32
N GLU A 118 -21.53 -4.81 -9.80
CA GLU A 118 -20.90 -4.95 -8.48
C GLU A 118 -19.56 -4.21 -8.44
N MET A 119 -18.72 -4.40 -9.46
CA MET A 119 -17.45 -3.70 -9.58
C MET A 119 -17.66 -2.19 -9.83
N HIS A 120 -18.66 -1.83 -10.64
CA HIS A 120 -19.04 -0.43 -10.83
C HIS A 120 -19.39 0.22 -9.48
N ASN A 121 -20.25 -0.42 -8.68
CA ASN A 121 -20.64 0.10 -7.37
C ASN A 121 -19.47 0.22 -6.42
N PHE A 122 -18.55 -0.74 -6.39
CA PHE A 122 -17.33 -0.63 -5.57
C PHE A 122 -16.47 0.59 -5.98
N VAL A 123 -16.37 0.87 -7.29
CA VAL A 123 -15.60 2.00 -7.81
C VAL A 123 -16.28 3.34 -7.55
N THR A 124 -17.61 3.41 -7.58
CA THR A 124 -18.37 4.65 -7.38
C THR A 124 -18.73 4.92 -5.92
N ALA A 125 -18.92 3.88 -5.10
CA ALA A 125 -19.33 3.98 -3.70
C ALA A 125 -18.53 5.01 -2.89
N PRO A 126 -17.20 5.14 -3.05
CA PRO A 126 -16.46 6.11 -2.26
C PRO A 126 -16.77 7.57 -2.57
N TYR A 127 -17.32 7.84 -3.76
CA TYR A 127 -17.72 9.17 -4.20
C TYR A 127 -19.18 9.50 -3.86
N GLU A 128 -19.99 8.50 -3.48
CA GLU A 128 -21.42 8.68 -3.20
C GLU A 128 -21.67 9.13 -1.74
N VAL A 129 -20.79 8.75 -0.80
CA VAL A 129 -21.01 8.95 0.66
C VAL A 129 -20.44 10.29 1.18
N SER A 130 -19.86 11.16 0.34
CA SER A 130 -19.32 12.45 0.79
C SER A 130 -20.40 13.54 0.92
N GLU A 131 -21.53 13.26 1.58
CA GLU A 131 -22.57 14.28 1.86
C GLU A 131 -22.15 15.28 2.95
N ASP A 132 -21.17 14.93 3.79
CA ASP A 132 -20.64 15.81 4.85
C ASP A 132 -19.62 16.86 4.36
N ASN A 133 -19.26 16.86 3.07
CA ASN A 133 -18.35 17.85 2.51
C ASN A 133 -18.61 18.19 1.02
N PRO A 134 -19.82 18.63 0.64
CA PRO A 134 -20.18 18.97 -0.75
C PRO A 134 -19.40 20.18 -1.30
N LYS A 135 -18.53 20.79 -0.49
CA LYS A 135 -17.74 21.99 -0.80
C LYS A 135 -16.27 21.89 -0.35
N MET A 136 -15.66 20.71 -0.41
CA MET A 136 -14.18 20.65 -0.45
C MET A 136 -13.70 21.07 -1.84
N GLY A 137 -13.90 22.34 -2.18
CA GLY A 137 -13.40 22.90 -3.43
C GLY A 137 -11.87 22.77 -3.52
N LYS A 138 -11.34 22.65 -4.74
CA LYS A 138 -9.90 22.53 -5.04
C LYS A 138 -9.03 23.50 -4.23
N LEU A 139 -9.54 24.69 -3.94
CA LEU A 139 -8.88 25.71 -3.14
C LEU A 139 -8.70 25.34 -1.66
N LYS A 140 -9.68 24.66 -1.04
CA LYS A 140 -9.59 24.18 0.35
C LYS A 140 -8.62 23.01 0.44
N TYR A 141 -8.60 22.13 -0.57
CA TYR A 141 -7.58 21.07 -0.69
C TYR A 141 -6.18 21.64 -0.88
N LEU A 142 -5.99 22.60 -1.81
CA LEU A 142 -4.69 23.27 -2.01
C LEU A 142 -4.25 24.00 -0.74
N LYS A 143 -5.17 24.65 -0.02
CA LYS A 143 -4.89 25.26 1.29
C LYS A 143 -4.54 24.23 2.36
N LEU A 144 -5.19 23.07 2.38
CA LEU A 144 -4.90 21.97 3.31
C LEU A 144 -3.55 21.33 3.00
N ALA A 145 -3.25 21.03 1.74
CA ALA A 145 -1.96 20.54 1.27
C ALA A 145 -0.84 21.55 1.57
N PHE A 146 -1.05 22.83 1.26
CA PHE A 146 -0.09 23.90 1.55
C PHE A 146 0.08 24.14 3.06
N LYS A 147 -0.99 24.07 3.85
CA LYS A 147 -0.92 24.18 5.32
C LYS A 147 -0.23 22.95 5.93
N SER A 148 -0.49 21.74 5.41
CA SER A 148 0.24 20.53 5.78
C SER A 148 1.71 20.66 5.45
N PHE A 149 2.05 21.15 4.25
CA PHE A 149 3.41 21.40 3.82
C PHE A 149 4.13 22.45 4.70
N LEU A 150 3.52 23.62 4.94
CA LEU A 150 4.07 24.64 5.84
C LEU A 150 4.21 24.15 7.29
N ARG A 151 3.30 23.27 7.72
CA ARG A 151 3.31 22.69 9.07
C ARG A 151 4.32 21.56 9.19
N GLN A 152 4.56 20.78 8.12
CA GLN A 152 5.69 19.86 7.98
C GLN A 152 7.02 20.63 8.05
N TRP A 153 7.10 21.79 7.36
CA TRP A 153 8.26 22.66 7.39
C TRP A 153 8.57 23.24 8.78
N LYS A 154 7.53 23.47 9.62
CA LYS A 154 7.66 24.04 10.97
C LYS A 154 7.65 23.02 12.13
N LEU A 155 7.29 21.74 11.92
CA LEU A 155 7.12 20.73 12.99
C LEU A 155 7.90 19.44 12.70
N SER A 156 9.20 19.54 12.46
CA SER A 156 10.11 18.43 12.09
C SER A 156 10.17 17.24 13.08
N ASN A 157 9.45 17.28 14.21
CA ASN A 157 9.49 16.27 15.27
C ASN A 157 8.11 15.67 15.64
N ARG A 158 7.05 15.92 14.87
CA ARG A 158 5.70 15.39 15.18
C ARG A 158 5.16 14.52 14.05
N VAL A 159 4.41 13.48 14.43
CA VAL A 159 3.70 12.64 13.46
C VAL A 159 2.64 13.48 12.75
N LEU A 160 2.54 13.29 11.44
CA LEU A 160 1.53 13.98 10.65
C LEU A 160 0.14 13.46 11.02
N ASN A 161 -0.73 14.36 11.48
CA ASN A 161 -2.11 14.02 11.74
C ASN A 161 -2.90 13.97 10.43
N TYR A 162 -3.19 12.77 9.92
CA TYR A 162 -3.90 12.54 8.66
C TYR A 162 -5.43 12.41 8.81
N PHE A 163 -5.95 12.16 10.03
CA PHE A 163 -7.40 12.00 10.28
C PHE A 163 -8.34 13.11 9.74
N PRO A 164 -7.96 14.40 9.73
CA PRO A 164 -8.85 15.44 9.21
C PRO A 164 -8.83 15.58 7.67
N TYR A 165 -8.06 14.76 6.94
CA TYR A 165 -7.83 14.91 5.49
C TYR A 165 -8.59 13.88 4.63
N LYS A 166 -9.76 13.41 5.09
CA LYS A 166 -10.58 12.45 4.34
C LYS A 166 -11.22 13.08 3.10
N MET A 167 -11.13 12.41 1.95
CA MET A 167 -11.77 12.85 0.71
C MET A 167 -13.01 12.02 0.34
N ALA A 168 -13.01 10.74 0.69
CA ALA A 168 -14.03 9.77 0.36
C ALA A 168 -14.24 8.83 1.57
N ASN A 169 -15.39 8.17 1.62
CA ASN A 169 -15.66 7.12 2.60
C ASN A 169 -15.73 5.77 1.90
N LEU A 170 -14.94 4.78 2.32
CA LEU A 170 -15.01 3.43 1.75
C LEU A 170 -15.47 2.48 2.86
N PRO A 171 -16.79 2.24 3.00
CA PRO A 171 -17.27 1.26 3.98
C PRO A 171 -16.70 -0.13 3.64
N GLN A 172 -16.48 -0.96 4.66
CA GLN A 172 -15.92 -2.30 4.46
C GLN A 172 -16.84 -3.17 3.59
N GLU A 173 -18.13 -2.94 3.70
CA GLU A 173 -19.20 -3.59 2.95
C GLU A 173 -19.22 -3.18 1.47
N ALA A 174 -18.49 -2.12 1.08
CA ALA A 174 -18.34 -1.77 -0.33
C ALA A 174 -17.38 -2.71 -1.08
N ILE A 175 -16.54 -3.47 -0.38
CA ILE A 175 -15.71 -4.49 -1.04
C ILE A 175 -16.64 -5.56 -1.64
N PRO A 176 -16.53 -5.88 -2.94
CA PRO A 176 -17.39 -6.87 -3.58
C PRO A 176 -17.42 -8.20 -2.83
N GLU A 177 -18.60 -8.73 -2.54
CA GLU A 177 -18.76 -9.96 -1.75
C GLU A 177 -18.07 -11.14 -2.44
N ARG A 178 -18.13 -11.19 -3.77
CA ARG A 178 -17.50 -12.27 -4.54
C ARG A 178 -15.97 -12.24 -4.48
N VAL A 179 -15.34 -11.13 -4.09
CA VAL A 179 -13.89 -11.07 -3.83
C VAL A 179 -13.54 -11.28 -2.36
N GLY A 180 -14.54 -11.49 -1.50
CA GLY A 180 -14.39 -11.49 -0.05
C GLY A 180 -14.18 -12.84 0.62
N GLY A 181 -14.03 -13.92 -0.12
CA GLY A 181 -13.79 -15.27 0.44
C GLY A 181 -12.48 -15.38 1.25
N PRO A 182 -12.23 -16.53 1.90
CA PRO A 182 -10.94 -16.79 2.57
C PRO A 182 -9.77 -16.57 1.60
N ILE A 183 -8.65 -16.04 2.10
CA ILE A 183 -7.44 -15.96 1.30
C ILE A 183 -6.93 -17.39 1.07
N GLN A 184 -6.77 -17.77 -0.20
CA GLN A 184 -6.37 -19.11 -0.60
C GLN A 184 -5.68 -19.07 -1.96
N GLY A 185 -4.71 -19.97 -2.17
CA GLY A 185 -4.07 -20.07 -3.47
C GLY A 185 -5.06 -20.45 -4.58
N ALA A 186 -4.87 -19.91 -5.79
CA ALA A 186 -5.71 -20.20 -6.95
C ALA A 186 -4.85 -20.40 -8.20
N ASN A 187 -5.11 -21.47 -8.95
CA ASN A 187 -4.32 -21.88 -10.12
C ASN A 187 -2.80 -21.95 -9.86
N GLY A 188 -2.39 -22.37 -8.66
CA GLY A 188 -0.97 -22.45 -8.27
C GLY A 188 -0.33 -21.12 -7.86
N ILE A 189 -1.11 -20.05 -7.76
CA ILE A 189 -0.66 -18.73 -7.32
C ILE A 189 -1.05 -18.51 -5.85
N LYS A 190 -0.10 -18.07 -5.01
CA LYS A 190 -0.34 -17.60 -3.63
C LYS A 190 -0.60 -16.09 -3.59
N TYR A 191 -1.22 -15.59 -2.52
CA TYR A 191 -1.58 -14.17 -2.42
C TYR A 191 -1.10 -13.57 -1.11
N ILE A 192 -0.52 -12.37 -1.22
CA ILE A 192 -0.09 -11.57 -0.08
C ILE A 192 -0.64 -10.15 -0.28
N THR A 193 -1.29 -9.59 0.73
CA THR A 193 -1.72 -8.18 0.77
C THR A 193 -1.07 -7.48 1.95
N LEU A 194 -0.60 -6.24 1.74
CA LEU A 194 0.02 -5.45 2.79
C LEU A 194 -0.89 -4.34 3.30
N ALA A 195 -0.76 -4.01 4.58
CA ALA A 195 -1.29 -2.80 5.20
C ALA A 195 -0.38 -2.33 6.34
N ALA A 196 -0.53 -1.08 6.75
CA ALA A 196 0.10 -0.55 7.96
C ALA A 196 -0.90 -0.51 9.12
N ARG A 197 -0.64 -1.22 10.21
CA ARG A 197 -1.43 -1.10 11.45
C ARG A 197 -0.87 0.02 12.32
N THR A 198 -1.74 0.77 13.00
CA THR A 198 -1.38 1.78 13.99
C THR A 198 -2.40 1.86 15.11
N ASP A 199 -1.91 2.16 16.31
CA ASP A 199 -2.73 2.48 17.48
C ASP A 199 -2.98 4.00 17.60
N LEU A 200 -2.51 4.78 16.62
CA LEU A 200 -2.77 6.21 16.58
C LEU A 200 -4.26 6.49 16.38
N THR A 201 -4.79 7.38 17.20
CA THR A 201 -6.18 7.86 17.18
C THR A 201 -6.20 9.37 16.91
N PRO A 202 -7.35 9.95 16.53
CA PRO A 202 -7.49 11.40 16.39
C PRO A 202 -7.07 12.19 17.64
N GLU A 203 -7.20 11.57 18.82
CA GLU A 203 -6.85 12.13 20.13
C GLU A 203 -5.34 12.08 20.38
N ASN A 204 -4.71 10.91 20.23
CA ASN A 204 -3.31 10.71 20.63
C ASN A 204 -2.29 11.24 19.59
N ILE A 205 -2.67 11.31 18.30
CA ILE A 205 -1.76 11.70 17.21
C ILE A 205 -1.29 13.16 17.31
N LYS A 206 -2.07 14.04 17.96
CA LYS A 206 -1.71 15.46 18.13
C LYS A 206 -0.48 15.66 19.02
N GLY A 207 -0.24 14.71 19.93
CA GLY A 207 0.90 14.68 20.85
C GLY A 207 2.05 13.76 20.41
N ALA A 208 1.83 12.94 19.39
CA ALA A 208 2.80 11.95 18.91
C ALA A 208 4.08 12.62 18.37
N LYS A 209 5.23 12.16 18.87
CA LYS A 209 6.56 12.68 18.54
C LYS A 209 7.35 11.63 17.77
N ILE A 210 8.10 12.06 16.77
CA ILE A 210 8.88 11.15 15.91
C ILE A 210 10.06 10.52 16.69
N LYS A 211 10.72 11.27 17.58
CA LYS A 211 12.01 10.90 18.21
C LYS A 211 12.02 9.48 18.81
N GLY A 212 12.59 8.53 18.05
CA GLY A 212 12.81 7.14 18.45
C GLY A 212 11.54 6.32 18.68
N GLN A 213 10.37 6.81 18.28
CA GLN A 213 9.11 6.09 18.46
C GLN A 213 8.65 5.43 17.17
N LYS A 214 8.17 4.19 17.29
CA LYS A 214 7.56 3.44 16.20
C LYS A 214 6.05 3.41 16.41
N TYR A 215 5.29 3.79 15.39
CA TYR A 215 3.83 3.91 15.44
C TYR A 215 3.12 3.00 14.44
N TYR A 216 3.84 2.40 13.51
CA TYR A 216 3.28 1.57 12.45
C TYR A 216 3.88 0.18 12.48
N ASP A 217 3.03 -0.83 12.36
CA ASP A 217 3.41 -2.21 12.08
C ASP A 217 3.11 -2.51 10.61
N GLU A 218 4.03 -3.16 9.91
CA GLU A 218 3.74 -3.74 8.60
C GLU A 218 2.98 -5.06 8.82
N VAL A 219 1.81 -5.16 8.19
CA VAL A 219 0.91 -6.32 8.33
C VAL A 219 0.78 -7.02 6.98
N LEU A 220 1.06 -8.33 6.96
CA LEU A 220 0.93 -9.20 5.80
C LEU A 220 -0.30 -10.09 5.97
N PHE A 221 -1.28 -9.91 5.10
CA PHE A 221 -2.44 -10.78 4.99
C PHE A 221 -2.18 -11.84 3.94
N THR A 222 -2.36 -13.11 4.30
CA THR A 222 -2.12 -14.24 3.38
C THR A 222 -2.96 -15.46 3.76
N ASP A 223 -2.78 -16.59 3.07
CA ASP A 223 -3.44 -17.85 3.39
C ASP A 223 -2.68 -18.63 4.50
N PRO A 224 -3.34 -19.57 5.22
CA PRO A 224 -2.71 -20.34 6.29
C PRO A 224 -1.50 -21.20 5.87
N GLU A 225 -1.39 -21.59 4.60
CA GLU A 225 -0.27 -22.38 4.10
C GLU A 225 0.96 -21.49 3.85
N THR A 226 0.74 -20.26 3.41
CA THR A 226 1.78 -19.26 3.15
C THR A 226 2.24 -18.55 4.43
N ALA A 227 1.37 -18.40 5.44
CA ALA A 227 1.67 -17.67 6.66
C ALA A 227 2.96 -18.10 7.41
N PRO A 228 3.27 -19.41 7.56
CA PRO A 228 4.53 -19.85 8.19
C PRO A 228 5.79 -19.42 7.42
N VAL A 229 5.68 -19.19 6.10
CA VAL A 229 6.78 -18.68 5.27
C VAL A 229 7.03 -17.18 5.52
N LEU A 230 6.02 -16.47 6.00
CA LEU A 230 6.14 -15.05 6.34
C LEU A 230 6.42 -14.85 7.84
N GLU A 231 6.36 -15.92 8.63
CA GLU A 231 6.70 -15.89 10.04
C GLU A 231 8.14 -15.42 10.22
N ASN A 232 8.36 -14.45 11.10
CA ASN A 232 9.65 -13.79 11.34
C ASN A 232 10.19 -12.92 10.20
N TYR A 233 9.41 -12.65 9.15
CA TYR A 233 9.76 -11.61 8.19
C TYR A 233 9.86 -10.25 8.90
N LEU A 234 10.87 -9.47 8.56
CA LEU A 234 11.16 -8.16 9.11
C LEU A 234 10.89 -7.09 8.06
N SER A 235 10.28 -5.99 8.49
CA SER A 235 9.98 -4.85 7.62
C SER A 235 11.28 -4.27 7.05
N PRO A 236 11.46 -4.25 5.73
CA PRO A 236 12.61 -3.61 5.10
C PRO A 236 12.68 -2.12 5.44
N ILE A 237 11.52 -1.47 5.62
CA ILE A 237 11.44 -0.06 6.02
C ILE A 237 11.91 0.14 7.45
N GLY A 238 11.56 -0.76 8.37
CA GLY A 238 12.05 -0.74 9.74
C GLY A 238 13.57 -0.93 9.83
N LEU A 239 14.13 -1.81 8.99
CA LEU A 239 15.55 -2.15 8.95
C LEU A 239 16.43 -1.09 8.26
N TYR A 240 16.10 -0.73 7.02
CA TYR A 240 16.90 0.21 6.24
C TYR A 240 16.78 1.65 6.73
N PHE A 241 15.67 1.99 7.38
CA PHE A 241 15.43 3.32 7.91
C PHE A 241 15.12 3.22 9.40
N PRO A 242 16.16 3.11 10.27
CA PRO A 242 15.98 2.99 11.72
C PRO A 242 15.18 4.15 12.33
N GLU A 243 15.28 5.35 11.74
CA GLU A 243 14.53 6.56 12.13
C GLU A 243 13.10 6.60 11.57
N SER A 244 12.68 5.62 10.77
CA SER A 244 11.30 5.50 10.31
C SER A 244 10.35 5.28 11.48
N LEU A 245 9.08 5.59 11.28
CA LEU A 245 8.03 5.31 12.27
C LEU A 245 7.56 3.85 12.24
N VAL A 246 8.19 2.99 11.43
CA VAL A 246 7.78 1.60 11.18
C VAL A 246 8.58 0.66 12.08
N ARG A 247 7.90 -0.24 12.80
CA ARG A 247 8.53 -1.31 13.58
C ARG A 247 9.25 -2.28 12.65
N THR A 248 10.29 -2.93 13.16
CA THR A 248 11.06 -3.89 12.38
C THR A 248 10.31 -5.21 12.28
N GLU A 249 9.64 -5.60 13.35
CA GLU A 249 8.79 -6.78 13.39
C GLU A 249 7.53 -6.57 12.54
N THR A 250 7.18 -7.58 11.75
CA THR A 250 5.93 -7.60 10.99
C THR A 250 4.87 -8.44 11.69
N ILE A 251 3.61 -8.23 11.29
CA ILE A 251 2.46 -9.02 11.75
C ILE A 251 1.93 -9.82 10.57
N VAL A 252 1.80 -11.13 10.73
CA VAL A 252 1.16 -12.00 9.73
C VAL A 252 -0.26 -12.33 10.19
N LYS A 253 -1.26 -12.13 9.32
CA LYS A 253 -2.67 -12.48 9.55
C LYS A 253 -3.14 -13.43 8.46
N SER A 254 -3.60 -14.62 8.84
CA SER A 254 -4.00 -15.68 7.91
C SER A 254 -5.41 -16.21 8.08
N ASP A 255 -6.15 -15.64 9.03
CA ASP A 255 -7.51 -16.02 9.41
C ASP A 255 -8.57 -15.01 8.91
N GLN A 256 -8.14 -14.00 8.15
CA GLN A 256 -9.00 -12.94 7.68
C GLN A 256 -9.57 -13.23 6.29
N PRO A 257 -10.82 -12.87 6.01
CA PRO A 257 -11.34 -12.88 4.65
C PRO A 257 -10.59 -11.88 3.77
N PHE A 258 -10.51 -12.16 2.47
CA PHE A 258 -9.77 -11.30 1.56
C PHE A 258 -10.40 -9.90 1.47
N SER A 259 -11.71 -9.77 1.68
CA SER A 259 -12.37 -8.45 1.74
C SER A 259 -11.81 -7.56 2.85
N VAL A 260 -11.49 -8.13 4.02
CA VAL A 260 -10.81 -7.42 5.11
C VAL A 260 -9.42 -6.99 4.67
N ALA A 261 -8.61 -7.91 4.12
CA ALA A 261 -7.26 -7.60 3.67
C ALA A 261 -7.26 -6.49 2.59
N ILE A 262 -8.15 -6.57 1.61
CA ILE A 262 -8.35 -5.53 0.58
C ILE A 262 -8.71 -4.21 1.25
N ARG A 263 -9.72 -4.18 2.14
CA ARG A 263 -10.16 -2.96 2.82
C ARG A 263 -9.03 -2.31 3.62
N MET A 264 -8.20 -3.09 4.30
CA MET A 264 -7.03 -2.57 5.02
C MET A 264 -5.98 -2.03 4.04
N GLY A 265 -5.66 -2.80 2.98
CA GLY A 265 -4.66 -2.45 1.99
C GLY A 265 -4.97 -1.16 1.21
N VAL A 266 -6.23 -0.87 0.91
CA VAL A 266 -6.64 0.34 0.15
C VAL A 266 -6.83 1.59 1.01
N SER A 267 -6.65 1.52 2.34
CA SER A 267 -6.93 2.62 3.30
C SER A 267 -5.94 3.79 3.21
N ASP A 268 -5.83 4.46 2.07
CA ASP A 268 -4.96 5.64 1.93
C ASP A 268 -5.43 6.76 2.86
N PRO A 269 -4.59 7.22 3.80
CA PRO A 269 -5.00 8.16 4.85
C PRO A 269 -5.39 9.56 4.33
N TYR A 270 -5.11 9.88 3.07
CA TYR A 270 -5.54 11.13 2.42
C TYR A 270 -6.77 10.96 1.54
N VAL A 271 -7.17 9.72 1.25
CA VAL A 271 -8.32 9.43 0.40
C VAL A 271 -9.47 8.89 1.26
N PHE A 272 -9.22 7.82 2.02
CA PHE A 272 -10.22 7.09 2.80
C PHE A 272 -9.95 7.16 4.30
N GLU A 273 -10.98 6.87 5.10
CA GLU A 273 -10.77 6.60 6.53
C GLU A 273 -9.96 5.32 6.75
N PRO A 274 -9.15 5.28 7.84
CA PRO A 274 -8.47 4.07 8.24
C PRO A 274 -9.45 2.90 8.34
N GLY A 275 -9.06 1.75 7.80
CA GLY A 275 -9.77 0.50 8.05
C GLY A 275 -9.69 0.14 9.53
N ILE A 276 -10.74 -0.47 10.06
CA ILE A 276 -10.79 -0.92 11.45
C ILE A 276 -10.83 -2.44 11.43
N LEU A 277 -9.93 -3.06 12.18
CA LEU A 277 -9.93 -4.49 12.43
C LEU A 277 -9.43 -4.71 13.87
N ASP A 278 -10.21 -5.44 14.65
CA ASP A 278 -10.03 -5.60 16.10
C ASP A 278 -9.99 -4.21 16.80
N ASP A 279 -8.94 -3.94 17.57
CA ASP A 279 -8.67 -2.64 18.21
C ASP A 279 -7.77 -1.71 17.36
N GLY A 280 -7.25 -2.23 16.24
CA GLY A 280 -6.27 -1.57 15.38
C GLY A 280 -6.90 -0.71 14.30
N ARG A 281 -6.18 0.35 13.91
CA ARG A 281 -6.45 1.12 12.70
C ARG A 281 -5.45 0.76 11.63
N TYR A 282 -5.93 0.59 10.41
CA TYR A 282 -5.10 0.19 9.28
C TYR A 282 -5.10 1.29 8.24
N LEU A 283 -3.90 1.55 7.74
CA LEU A 283 -3.61 2.43 6.63
C LEU A 283 -3.07 1.58 5.49
N THR A 284 -3.14 2.15 4.31
CA THR A 284 -2.68 1.60 3.03
C THR A 284 -1.47 0.65 3.10
N GLY A 285 -1.41 -0.30 2.16
CA GLY A 285 -0.21 -1.09 1.87
C GLY A 285 0.99 -0.26 1.37
N SER A 286 0.82 1.04 1.09
CA SER A 286 1.89 1.93 0.64
C SER A 286 2.99 2.19 1.68
N ILE A 287 2.90 1.59 2.88
CA ILE A 287 3.99 1.57 3.85
C ILE A 287 5.24 0.88 3.28
N ASN A 288 5.04 -0.17 2.48
CA ASN A 288 6.08 -0.87 1.75
C ASN A 288 5.54 -1.15 0.34
N LEU A 289 5.76 -0.20 -0.57
CA LEU A 289 5.25 -0.28 -1.94
C LEU A 289 5.90 -1.41 -2.72
N ASN A 290 7.18 -1.68 -2.49
CA ASN A 290 7.94 -2.67 -3.23
C ASN A 290 8.51 -3.69 -2.25
N PRO A 291 7.71 -4.62 -1.71
CA PRO A 291 8.19 -5.64 -0.78
C PRO A 291 8.95 -6.73 -1.55
N VAL A 292 9.99 -6.31 -2.27
CA VAL A 292 10.84 -7.16 -3.12
C VAL A 292 11.63 -8.15 -2.29
N GLU A 293 11.89 -7.75 -1.05
CA GLU A 293 12.54 -8.54 -0.03
C GLU A 293 11.70 -9.75 0.37
N LEU A 294 10.39 -9.81 0.06
CA LEU A 294 9.61 -11.05 0.23
C LEU A 294 10.02 -12.16 -0.75
N VAL A 295 10.84 -11.84 -1.75
CA VAL A 295 11.30 -12.77 -2.80
C VAL A 295 12.78 -13.05 -2.60
N LYS A 296 13.16 -14.33 -2.61
CA LYS A 296 14.56 -14.74 -2.37
C LYS A 296 15.34 -14.84 -3.69
N ASN A 297 16.54 -14.28 -3.66
CA ASN A 297 17.73 -14.63 -4.45
C ASN A 297 17.80 -14.18 -5.92
N LYS A 298 19.06 -14.01 -6.38
CA LYS A 298 19.46 -13.47 -7.68
C LYS A 298 19.06 -14.29 -8.92
N GLU A 299 18.62 -15.54 -8.73
CA GLU A 299 18.24 -16.45 -9.82
C GLU A 299 16.71 -16.51 -10.05
N LYS A 300 15.92 -15.83 -9.21
CA LYS A 300 14.45 -15.87 -9.22
C LYS A 300 13.87 -14.54 -9.71
N LYS A 301 12.73 -14.61 -10.41
CA LYS A 301 12.19 -13.49 -11.18
C LYS A 301 11.29 -12.63 -10.30
N VAL A 302 11.48 -11.31 -10.34
CA VAL A 302 10.52 -10.35 -9.78
C VAL A 302 10.01 -9.50 -10.94
N THR A 303 8.70 -9.51 -11.13
CA THR A 303 8.05 -8.62 -12.09
C THR A 303 7.33 -7.53 -11.30
N PHE A 304 7.48 -6.27 -11.71
CA PHE A 304 6.76 -5.15 -11.11
C PHE A 304 5.63 -4.69 -12.01
N GLY A 305 4.43 -4.63 -11.44
CA GLY A 305 3.30 -3.88 -11.98
C GLY A 305 3.45 -2.41 -11.74
N LEU A 306 4.24 -1.72 -12.58
CA LEU A 306 4.38 -0.27 -12.54
C LEU A 306 3.57 0.39 -13.66
N ARG A 307 3.10 1.58 -13.36
CA ARG A 307 2.52 2.51 -14.32
C ARG A 307 3.54 3.60 -14.62
N ASP A 308 3.94 3.71 -15.88
CA ASP A 308 4.74 4.82 -16.40
C ASP A 308 3.93 6.14 -16.45
#